data_AF-A0A453GX31-F1
#
_entry.id   AF-A0A453GX31-F1
#
_cell.length_a   1.000
_cell.length_b   1.000
_cell.length_c   1.000
_cell.angle_alpha   90.00
_cell.angle_beta   90.00
_cell.angle_gamma   90.00
#
_symmetry.space_group_name_H-M   'P 1'
#
loop_
_entity.id
_entity.type
_entity.pdbx_description
1 polymer ?
#
loop_
_entity_poly.entity_id
_entity_poly.type
_entity_poly.pdbx_seq_one_letter_code
_entity_poly.pdbx_strand_id
1 'polypeptide(L)' 'TRSLSYEAKEAFLAALVSEGRAEWIDKGHKKCLILWLRIQDWANYILDFVKENGLEVTTIEDIRSGIETHGTAATSLRRS' A
#
# COMPACT_ATOMS: atom_id res chain seq x y z
N THR A 1 -11.73 23.02 -23.54
CA THR A 1 -11.16 22.40 -22.31
C THR A 1 -9.66 22.58 -22.36
N ARG A 2 -9.02 23.09 -21.29
CA ARG A 2 -7.55 23.17 -21.24
C ARG A 2 -6.99 21.79 -20.91
N SER A 3 -5.95 21.37 -21.62
CA SER A 3 -5.24 20.12 -21.40
C SER A 3 -3.74 20.35 -21.42
N LEU A 4 -2.99 19.55 -20.66
CA LEU A 4 -1.54 19.50 -20.74
C LEU A 4 -1.09 18.82 -22.03
N SER A 5 -0.01 19.34 -22.63
CA SER A 5 0.69 18.67 -23.73
C SER A 5 1.29 17.34 -23.25
N TYR A 6 1.72 16.51 -24.20
CA TYR A 6 2.35 15.23 -23.87
C TYR A 6 3.66 15.44 -23.09
N GLU A 7 4.49 16.36 -23.57
CA GLU A 7 5.79 16.70 -23.00
C GLU A 7 5.64 17.23 -21.57
N ALA A 8 4.62 18.05 -21.33
CA ALA A 8 4.35 18.59 -20.01
C ALA A 8 3.91 17.50 -19.02
N LYS A 9 3.15 16.49 -19.48
CA LYS A 9 2.78 15.33 -18.64
C LYS A 9 3.99 14.47 -18.33
N GLU A 10 4.84 14.19 -19.32
CA GLU A 10 6.05 13.40 -19.11
C GLU A 10 7.02 14.10 -18.14
N ALA A 11 7.26 15.39 -18.32
CA ALA A 11 8.11 16.17 -17.42
C ALA A 11 7.57 16.16 -15.98
N PHE A 12 6.25 16.30 -15.82
CA PHE A 12 5.59 16.24 -14.52
C PHE A 12 5.74 14.86 -13.86
N LEU A 13 5.48 13.78 -14.60
CA LEU A 13 5.62 12.42 -14.08
C LEU A 13 7.07 12.08 -13.74
N ALA A 14 8.03 12.50 -14.58
CA ALA A 14 9.45 12.30 -14.33
C ALA A 14 9.90 12.98 -13.03
N ALA A 15 9.39 14.18 -12.74
CA ALA A 15 9.65 14.86 -11.47
C ALA A 15 9.10 14.05 -10.28
N LEU A 16 7.86 13.57 -10.34
CA LEU A 16 7.29 12.73 -9.27
C LEU A 16 8.08 11.43 -9.06
N VAL A 17 8.54 10.81 -10.14
CA VAL A 17 9.40 9.60 -10.05
C VAL A 17 10.72 9.94 -9.38
N SER A 18 11.34 11.08 -9.73
CA SER A 18 12.59 11.51 -9.08
C SER A 18 12.43 11.80 -7.59
N GLU A 19 11.23 12.19 -7.15
CA GLU A 19 10.90 12.39 -5.74
C GLU A 19 10.48 11.09 -5.02
N GLY A 20 10.43 9.96 -5.72
CA GLY A 20 9.94 8.68 -5.18
C GLY A 20 8.43 8.67 -4.87
N ARG A 21 7.68 9.59 -5.49
CA ARG A 21 6.20 9.71 -5.38
C ARG A 21 5.47 9.07 -6.56
N ALA A 22 6.20 8.50 -7.50
CA ALA A 22 5.64 7.72 -8.59
C ALA A 22 6.66 6.71 -9.10
N GLU A 23 6.21 5.70 -9.84
CA GLU A 23 7.07 4.70 -10.44
C GLU A 23 6.55 4.29 -11.83
N TRP A 24 7.46 4.14 -12.80
CA TRP A 24 7.10 3.60 -14.11
C TRP A 24 6.93 2.09 -14.03
N ILE A 25 5.77 1.60 -14.48
CA ILE A 25 5.44 0.16 -14.41
C ILE A 25 6.06 -0.59 -15.61
N ASP A 26 6.25 0.11 -16.72
CA ASP A 26 6.80 -0.46 -17.95
C ASP A 26 8.00 0.34 -18.46
N LYS A 27 8.89 -0.35 -19.18
CA LYS A 27 10.11 0.23 -19.76
C LYS A 27 9.83 1.31 -20.82
N GLY A 28 8.61 1.35 -21.35
CA GLY A 28 8.18 2.34 -22.34
C GLY A 28 7.57 3.59 -21.72
N HIS A 29 7.54 3.70 -20.38
CA HIS A 29 6.93 4.78 -19.62
C HIS A 29 5.46 5.07 -20.03
N LYS A 30 4.72 4.04 -20.44
CA LYS A 30 3.31 4.20 -20.86
C LYS A 30 2.34 4.17 -19.69
N LYS A 31 2.73 3.54 -18.57
CA LYS A 31 1.97 3.47 -17.33
C LYS A 31 2.82 3.89 -16.14
N CYS A 32 2.28 4.78 -15.34
CA CYS A 32 2.90 5.30 -14.12
C CYS A 32 1.99 5.01 -12.94
N LEU A 33 2.55 4.43 -11.87
CA LEU A 33 1.89 4.29 -10.58
C LEU A 33 2.15 5.54 -9.76
N ILE A 34 1.10 6.23 -9.31
CA ILE A 34 1.23 7.38 -8.41
C ILE A 34 1.16 6.89 -6.96
N LEU A 35 2.16 7.28 -6.16
CA LEU A 35 2.28 6.93 -4.76
C LEU A 35 1.87 8.15 -3.92
N TRP A 36 0.70 8.06 -3.29
CA TRP A 36 0.24 9.09 -2.35
C TRP A 36 1.06 9.10 -1.05
N LEU A 37 1.64 7.96 -0.71
CA LEU A 37 2.58 7.76 0.38
C LEU A 37 3.75 6.93 -0.16
N ARG A 38 5.00 7.26 0.21
CA ARG A 38 6.17 6.53 -0.30
C ARG A 38 6.14 5.09 0.20
N ILE A 39 6.75 4.18 -0.56
CA ILE A 39 6.78 2.75 -0.22
C ILE A 39 7.36 2.50 1.18
N GLN A 40 8.41 3.23 1.58
CA GLN A 40 9.02 3.11 2.91
C GLN A 40 8.04 3.53 4.02
N ASP A 41 7.32 4.63 3.81
CA ASP A 41 6.35 5.12 4.78
C ASP A 41 5.15 4.14 4.90
N TRP A 42 4.72 3.56 3.77
CA TRP A 42 3.75 2.46 3.75
C TRP A 42 4.23 1.21 4.49
N ALA A 43 5.49 0.81 4.28
CA ALA A 43 6.08 -0.36 4.92
C ALA A 43 6.13 -0.18 6.45
N ASN A 44 6.52 1.01 6.91
CA ASN A 44 6.50 1.36 8.33
C ASN A 44 5.09 1.29 8.90
N TYR A 45 4.10 1.89 8.21
CA TYR A 45 2.71 1.86 8.64
C TYR A 45 2.18 0.43 8.80
N ILE A 46 2.46 -0.46 7.84
CA ILE A 46 2.04 -1.86 7.90
C ILE A 46 2.75 -2.59 9.04
N LEU A 47 4.06 -2.35 9.23
CA LEU A 47 4.83 -2.97 10.30
C LEU A 47 4.33 -2.55 11.68
N ASP A 48 4.06 -1.26 11.88
CA ASP A 48 3.54 -0.71 13.14
C ASP A 48 2.15 -1.28 13.42
N PHE A 49 1.29 -1.36 12.41
CA PHE A 49 -0.02 -2.01 12.53
C PHE A 49 0.07 -3.48 12.97
N VAL A 50 0.98 -4.27 12.37
CA VAL A 50 1.18 -5.68 12.74
C VAL A 50 1.67 -5.81 14.20
N LYS A 51 2.62 -4.96 14.61
CA LYS A 51 3.15 -4.92 15.98
C LYS A 51 2.08 -4.53 17.01
N GLU A 52 1.31 -3.49 16.73
CA GLU A 52 0.27 -2.98 17.62
C GLU A 52 -0.88 -3.99 17.82
N ASN A 53 -1.11 -4.86 16.83
CA ASN A 53 -2.10 -5.93 16.92
C ASN A 53 -1.53 -7.25 17.47
N GLY A 54 -0.25 -7.29 17.87
CA GLY A 54 0.39 -8.48 18.45
C GLY A 54 0.52 -9.66 17.49
N LEU A 55 0.56 -9.39 16.18
CA LEU A 55 0.63 -10.41 15.15
C LEU A 55 2.10 -10.73 14.82
N GLU A 56 2.53 -11.99 14.99
CA GLU A 56 3.88 -12.42 14.60
C GLU A 56 4.00 -12.76 13.11
N VAL A 57 2.94 -13.35 12.53
CA VAL A 57 2.89 -13.74 11.10
C VAL A 57 1.51 -13.38 10.57
N THR A 58 1.45 -12.63 9.47
CA THR A 58 0.19 -12.20 8.84
C THR A 58 0.38 -12.12 7.34
N THR A 59 -0.66 -12.49 6.58
CA THR A 59 -0.64 -12.40 5.12
C THR A 59 -1.15 -11.04 4.64
N ILE A 60 -0.84 -10.68 3.41
CA ILE A 60 -1.37 -9.45 2.79
C ILE A 60 -2.90 -9.52 2.68
N GLU A 61 -3.48 -10.71 2.49
CA GLU A 61 -4.92 -10.88 2.39
C GLU A 61 -5.61 -10.60 3.72
N ASP A 62 -5.06 -11.11 4.84
CA ASP A 62 -5.59 -10.85 6.18
C ASP A 62 -5.65 -9.33 6.48
N ILE A 63 -4.59 -8.59 6.12
CA ILE A 63 -4.52 -7.14 6.31
C ILE A 63 -5.59 -6.42 5.45
N ARG A 64 -5.82 -6.90 4.22
CA ARG A 64 -6.77 -6.28 3.29
C ARG A 64 -8.23 -6.58 3.62
N SER A 65 -8.54 -7.79 4.09
CA SER A 65 -9.89 -8.16 4.53
C SER A 65 -10.22 -7.63 5.92
N GLY A 66 -9.21 -7.18 6.66
CA GLY A 66 -9.29 -6.94 8.10
C GLY A 66 -8.94 -8.21 8.87
N ILE A 67 -8.18 -8.05 9.95
CA ILE A 67 -7.84 -9.16 10.85
C ILE A 67 -9.03 -9.39 11.76
N GLU A 68 -9.62 -10.59 11.69
CA GLU A 68 -10.50 -11.03 12.76
C GLU A 68 -9.67 -11.07 14.04
N THR A 69 -10.02 -10.22 15.02
CA THR A 69 -9.43 -10.29 16.35
C THR A 69 -9.86 -11.63 16.92
N HIS A 70 -9.05 -12.68 16.73
CA HIS A 70 -9.19 -13.93 17.46
C HIS A 70 -8.76 -13.65 18.90
N GLY A 71 -9.62 -12.90 19.60
CA GLY A 71 -9.67 -12.91 21.04
C GLY A 71 -9.89 -14.35 21.46
N THR A 72 -8.99 -14.82 22.31
CA THR A 72 -8.85 -16.16 22.85
C THR A 72 -10.05 -16.57 23.74
N ALA A 73 -11.28 -16.49 23.25
CA ALA A 73 -12.50 -16.73 24.02
C ALA A 73 -13.66 -17.39 23.23
N ALA A 74 -13.42 -17.91 22.02
CA ALA A 74 -14.47 -18.57 21.23
C ALA A 74 -14.28 -20.10 21.07
N THR A 75 -13.31 -20.71 21.74
CA THR A 75 -13.12 -22.18 21.71
C THR A 75 -13.79 -22.90 22.89
N SER A 76 -14.32 -22.17 23.88
CA SER A 76 -15.03 -22.77 25.04
C SER A 76 -16.56 -22.79 24.91
N LEU A 77 -17.16 -22.17 23.89
CA LEU A 77 -18.62 -22.15 23.70
C LEU A 77 -19.08 -23.03 22.52
N ARG A 78 -18.55 -24.25 22.43
CA ARG A 78 -19.14 -25.29 21.58
C ARG A 78 -18.95 -26.70 22.14
N ARG A 79 -19.10 -26.87 23.46
CA ARG A 79 -19.36 -28.16 24.11
C ARG A 79 -20.14 -27.96 25.41
N SER A 80 -21.46 -27.88 25.31
CA SER A 80 -22.43 -28.33 26.32
C SER A 80 -23.78 -28.54 25.64
#